data_AF-A0A524K813-F1
#
_entry.id   AF-A0A524K813-F1
#
_cell.length_a   1.000
_cell.length_b   1.000
_cell.length_c   1.000
_cell.angle_alpha   90.00
_cell.angle_beta   90.00
_cell.angle_gamma   90.00
#
_symmetry.space_group_name_H-M   'P 1'
#
loop_
_entity.id
_entity.type
_entity.pdbx_description
1 polymer ?
#
loop_
_entity_poly.entity_id
_entity_poly.type
_entity_poly.pdbx_seq_one_letter_code
_entity_poly.pdbx_strand_id
1 'polypeptide(L)' 'HLKAVGFWQEVDHPTEGRLRMTRYPVTFSKTPADVRRLPPRLGEHTSEILREAGLGQGDIDALLKSKAALQAP' A
#
# COMPACT_ATOMS: atom_id res chain seq x y z
N HIS A 1 -9.07 13.99 24.72
CA HIS A 1 -9.75 14.18 23.43
C HIS A 1 -9.41 13.11 22.40
N LEU A 2 -8.15 12.94 21.95
CA LEU A 2 -7.79 12.04 20.82
C LEU A 2 -8.25 10.57 20.96
N LYS A 3 -8.21 9.99 22.17
CA LYS A 3 -8.77 8.64 22.42
C LYS A 3 -10.29 8.60 22.20
N ALA A 4 -11.01 9.64 22.63
CA ALA A 4 -12.48 9.70 22.57
C ALA A 4 -13.02 9.78 21.13
N VAL A 5 -12.24 10.33 20.20
CA VAL A 5 -12.60 10.45 18.78
C VAL A 5 -12.07 9.29 17.93
N GLY A 6 -11.51 8.25 18.55
CA GLY A 6 -10.94 7.09 17.84
C GLY A 6 -9.77 7.46 16.93
N PHE A 7 -8.96 8.46 17.31
CA PHE A 7 -7.87 8.96 16.46
C PHE A 7 -6.79 7.92 16.19
N TRP A 8 -6.56 7.00 17.13
CA TRP A 8 -5.59 5.92 16.98
C TRP A 8 -6.29 4.66 16.51
N GLN A 9 -5.75 4.03 15.47
CA GLN A 9 -6.23 2.78 14.90
C GLN A 9 -5.11 1.74 15.03
N GLU A 10 -5.49 0.53 15.39
CA GLU A 10 -4.56 -0.60 15.41
C GLU A 10 -4.87 -1.49 14.22
N VAL A 11 -3.83 -1.82 13.45
CA VAL A 11 -3.98 -2.60 12.23
C VAL A 11 -2.88 -3.64 12.16
N ASP A 12 -3.21 -4.86 11.79
CA ASP A 12 -2.25 -5.92 11.58
C ASP A 12 -1.68 -5.84 10.16
N HIS A 13 -0.39 -5.52 10.08
CA HIS A 13 0.37 -5.57 8.83
C HIS A 13 0.84 -7.01 8.56
N PRO A 14 0.68 -7.53 7.34
CA PRO A 14 1.13 -8.89 7.01
C PRO A 14 2.64 -9.10 7.22
N THR A 15 3.43 -8.03 7.20
CA THR A 15 4.91 -8.08 7.32
C THR A 15 5.44 -7.40 8.57
N GLU A 16 4.86 -6.26 8.97
CA GLU A 16 5.37 -5.43 10.09
C GLU A 16 4.68 -5.76 11.42
N GLY A 17 3.68 -6.67 11.41
CA GLY A 17 2.88 -6.99 12.58
C GLY A 17 1.93 -5.86 12.97
N ARG A 18 1.60 -5.76 14.26
CA ARG A 18 0.61 -4.80 14.75
C ARG A 18 1.15 -3.37 14.72
N LEU A 19 0.55 -2.55 13.88
CA LEU A 19 0.85 -1.13 13.73
C LEU A 19 -0.16 -0.27 14.48
N ARG A 20 0.31 0.86 15.00
CA ARG A 20 -0.55 1.93 15.51
C ARG A 20 -0.51 3.12 14.56
N MET A 21 -1.63 3.35 13.88
CA MET A 21 -1.78 4.37 12.85
C MET A 21 -2.75 5.47 13.32
N THR A 22 -2.68 6.63 12.67
CA THR A 22 -3.68 7.68 12.84
C THR A 22 -4.85 7.44 11.89
N ARG A 23 -6.07 7.72 12.35
CA ARG A 23 -7.24 7.89 11.47
C ARG A 23 -7.11 9.21 10.71
N TYR A 24 -7.82 9.31 9.59
CA TYR A 24 -8.06 10.60 8.93
C TYR A 24 -8.58 11.65 9.94
N PRO A 25 -7.94 12.83 10.03
CA PRO A 25 -8.29 13.83 11.05
C PRO A 25 -9.63 14.52 10.79
N VAL A 26 -10.24 14.30 9.63
CA VAL A 26 -11.52 14.88 9.21
C VAL A 26 -12.52 13.76 8.92
N THR A 27 -13.78 13.94 9.31
CA THR A 27 -14.87 13.01 9.02
C THR A 27 -15.81 13.63 7.99
N PHE A 28 -16.00 12.94 6.87
CA PHE A 28 -16.98 13.30 5.84
C PHE A 28 -18.24 12.47 6.02
N SER A 29 -19.41 13.09 5.98
CA SER A 29 -20.70 12.40 6.17
C SER A 29 -21.13 11.56 4.97
N LYS A 30 -20.81 11.98 3.74
CA LYS A 30 -21.20 11.28 2.50
C LYS A 30 -20.13 10.32 1.98
N THR A 31 -18.85 10.65 2.18
CA THR A 31 -17.71 9.89 1.67
C THR A 31 -16.67 9.69 2.77
N PRO A 32 -16.97 8.86 3.80
CA PRO A 32 -16.04 8.60 4.88
C PRO A 32 -14.67 8.15 4.34
N ALA A 33 -13.60 8.74 4.84
CA ALA A 33 -12.25 8.34 4.48
C ALA A 33 -11.87 7.02 5.17
N ASP A 34 -11.27 6.11 4.41
CA ASP A 34 -10.90 4.76 4.86
C ASP A 34 -9.51 4.37 4.35
N VAL A 35 -8.76 3.64 5.18
CA VAL A 35 -7.46 3.07 4.85
C VAL A 35 -7.69 1.80 4.05
N ARG A 36 -7.74 1.93 2.73
CA ARG A 36 -8.08 0.83 1.81
C ARG A 36 -6.95 -0.17 1.57
N ARG A 37 -5.70 0.25 1.73
CA ARG A 37 -4.50 -0.59 1.59
C ARG A 37 -3.49 -0.16 2.64
N LEU A 38 -2.73 -1.12 3.13
CA LEU A 38 -1.61 -0.86 4.04
C LEU A 38 -0.36 -0.45 3.26
N PRO A 39 0.65 0.14 3.94
CA PRO A 39 1.90 0.50 3.30
C PRO A 39 2.53 -0.73 2.60
N PRO A 40 2.75 -0.71 1.28
CA PRO A 40 3.27 -1.88 0.59
C PRO A 40 4.74 -2.13 0.93
N ARG A 41 5.20 -3.38 0.75
CA ARG A 41 6.64 -3.66 0.69
C ARG A 41 7.29 -2.98 -0.52
N LEU A 42 8.60 -2.79 -0.44
CA LEU A 42 9.40 -2.37 -1.60
C LEU A 42 9.19 -3.36 -2.75
N GLY A 43 8.65 -2.86 -3.87
CA GLY A 43 8.43 -3.65 -5.08
C GLY A 43 7.15 -4.49 -5.09
N GLU A 44 6.26 -4.38 -4.11
CA GLU A 44 5.05 -5.22 -4.01
C GLU A 44 4.15 -5.13 -5.24
N HIS A 45 3.96 -3.91 -5.76
CA HIS A 45 3.07 -3.64 -6.89
C HIS A 45 3.81 -3.43 -8.22
N THR A 46 5.12 -3.69 -8.30
CA THR A 46 5.92 -3.36 -9.50
C THR A 46 5.34 -3.97 -10.77
N SER A 47 5.08 -5.28 -10.76
CA SER A 47 4.55 -5.97 -11.95
C SER A 47 3.10 -5.58 -12.28
N GLU A 48 2.29 -5.26 -11.26
CA GLU A 48 0.92 -4.73 -11.43
C GLU A 48 0.96 -3.40 -12.20
N ILE A 49 1.74 -2.44 -11.71
CA ILE A 49 1.83 -1.09 -12.28
C ILE A 49 2.48 -1.10 -13.66
N LEU A 50 3.53 -1.91 -13.89
CA LEU A 50 4.16 -2.00 -15.22
C LEU A 50 3.20 -2.59 -16.26
N ARG A 51 2.35 -3.54 -15.86
CA ARG A 51 1.30 -4.09 -16.74
C ARG A 51 0.21 -3.07 -17.01
N GLU A 52 -0.24 -2.33 -16.00
CA GLU A 52 -1.20 -1.23 -16.17
C GLU A 52 -0.67 -0.13 -17.10
N ALA A 53 0.65 0.11 -17.08
CA ALA A 53 1.33 1.03 -17.99
C ALA A 53 1.47 0.49 -19.43
N GLY A 54 1.04 -0.76 -19.70
CA GLY A 54 1.00 -1.35 -21.04
C GLY A 54 2.25 -2.17 -21.43
N LEU A 55 3.15 -2.47 -20.49
CA LEU A 55 4.31 -3.31 -20.79
C LEU A 55 3.90 -4.79 -20.94
N GLY A 56 4.48 -5.44 -21.93
CA GLY A 56 4.35 -6.89 -22.10
C GLY A 56 5.11 -7.66 -21.02
N GLN A 57 4.73 -8.92 -20.79
CA GLN A 57 5.38 -9.77 -19.79
C GLN A 57 6.89 -9.91 -20.03
N GLY A 58 7.32 -10.01 -21.30
CA GLY A 58 8.74 -10.12 -21.65
C GLY A 58 9.57 -8.88 -21.27
N ASP A 59 9.00 -7.68 -21.40
CA ASP A 59 9.67 -6.44 -21.01
C ASP A 59 9.78 -6.33 -19.49
N ILE A 60 8.71 -6.71 -18.78
CA ILE A 60 8.68 -6.75 -17.32
C ILE A 60 9.77 -7.73 -16.81
N ASP A 61 9.84 -8.92 -17.37
CA ASP A 61 10.84 -9.93 -16.99
C ASP A 61 12.26 -9.42 -17.25
N ALA A 62 12.49 -8.69 -18.35
CA ALA A 62 13.78 -8.08 -18.65
C ALA A 62 14.16 -6.99 -17.63
N LEU A 63 13.22 -6.16 -17.21
CA LEU A 63 13.43 -5.14 -16.16
C LEU A 63 13.75 -5.76 -14.80
N LEU A 64 13.05 -6.85 -14.43
CA LEU A 64 13.32 -7.58 -13.19
C LEU A 64 14.69 -8.27 -13.24
N LYS A 65 15.02 -8.93 -14.36
CA LYS A 65 16.32 -9.61 -14.56
C LYS A 65 17.51 -8.65 -14.52
N SER A 66 17.35 -7.47 -15.14
CA SER A 66 18.37 -6.41 -15.15
C SER A 66 18.45 -5.63 -13.83
N LYS A 67 17.52 -5.86 -12.89
CA LYS A 67 17.36 -5.09 -11.64
C LYS A 67 17.05 -3.61 -11.84
N ALA A 68 16.59 -3.23 -13.03
CA ALA A 68 16.02 -1.90 -13.28
C ALA A 68 14.66 -1.74 -12.57
N ALA A 69 13.98 -2.85 -12.30
CA ALA A 69 12.79 -2.93 -11.45
C ALA A 69 12.96 -4.04 -10.40
N LEU A 70 12.26 -3.93 -9.27
CA LEU A 70 12.26 -4.91 -8.18
C LEU A 70 10.84 -5.38 -7.91
N GLN A 71 10.62 -6.69 -7.82
CA GLN A 71 9.36 -7.29 -7.38
C GLN A 71 9.54 -7.85 -5.97
N ALA A 72 8.61 -7.55 -5.07
CA ALA A 72 8.63 -8.17 -3.73
C ALA A 72 8.41 -9.69 -3.86
N PRO A 73 9.07 -10.50 -3.01
CA PRO A 73 8.92 -11.95 -3.02
C PRO A 73 7.51 -12.40 -2.62
#